data_AF-A0A6V7HVJ1-F1
#
_entry.id   AF-A0A6V7HVJ1-F1
#
_cell.length_a   1.000
_cell.length_b   1.000
_cell.length_c   1.000
_cell.angle_alpha   90.00
_cell.angle_beta   90.00
_cell.angle_gamma   90.00
#
_symmetry.space_group_name_H-M   'P 1'
#
loop_
_entity.id
_entity.type
_entity.pdbx_description
1 polymer ?
#
loop_
_entity_poly.entity_id
_entity_poly.type
_entity_poly.pdbx_seq_one_letter_code
_entity_poly.pdbx_strand_id
1 'polypeptide(L)'
;ILEQEPEPSDILPVRMAKKWYGACMNREEREKRGLRPIESILMQTGGWPMIMDPEEWSDDDFTWQSLERNYFHITGQLVFAEVETKWKEEEDGKEGVLV
;
A
#
# COMPACT_ATOMS: atom_id res chain seq x y z
N ILE A 1 -3.49 23.45 -9.32
CA ILE A 1 -2.63 23.48 -8.10
C ILE A 1 -1.64 22.31 -8.09
N LEU A 2 -2.10 21.05 -8.18
CA LEU A 2 -1.20 19.89 -8.16
C LEU A 2 -0.39 19.66 -9.45
N GLU A 3 -0.91 20.13 -10.58
CA GLU A 3 -0.24 20.09 -11.90
C GLU A 3 1.00 20.98 -12.00
N GLN A 4 1.17 21.91 -11.07
CA GLN A 4 2.34 22.80 -11.06
C GLN A 4 3.53 22.08 -10.46
N GLU A 5 4.73 22.44 -10.92
CA GLU A 5 5.96 21.97 -10.31
C GLU A 5 6.02 22.36 -8.81
N PRO A 6 6.66 21.52 -7.98
CA PRO A 6 6.87 21.79 -6.58
C PRO A 6 7.86 22.94 -6.41
N GLU A 7 7.44 24.00 -5.71
CA GLU A 7 8.25 25.18 -5.44
C GLU A 7 8.91 25.09 -4.06
N PRO A 8 10.10 25.70 -3.85
CA PRO A 8 10.75 25.74 -2.54
C PRO A 8 9.91 26.41 -1.45
N SER A 9 9.03 27.33 -1.84
CA SER A 9 8.10 28.05 -0.97
C SER A 9 6.84 27.25 -0.60
N ASP A 10 6.57 26.12 -1.26
CA ASP A 10 5.45 25.26 -0.91
C ASP A 10 5.66 24.66 0.48
N ILE A 11 4.61 24.71 1.31
CA ILE A 11 4.59 23.94 2.57
C ILE A 11 4.76 22.44 2.25
N LEU A 12 5.40 21.71 3.17
CA LEU A 12 5.79 20.32 2.95
C LEU A 12 4.66 19.43 2.39
N PRO A 13 3.41 19.47 2.90
CA PRO A 13 2.33 18.63 2.39
C PRO A 13 1.97 18.94 0.93
N VAL A 14 1.92 20.22 0.56
CA VAL A 14 1.63 20.65 -0.82
C VAL A 14 2.73 20.20 -1.76
N ARG A 15 3.99 20.35 -1.34
CA ARG A 15 5.14 19.91 -2.12
C ARG A 15 5.14 18.40 -2.35
N MET A 16 4.77 17.61 -1.35
CA MET A 16 4.63 16.16 -1.46
C MET A 16 3.47 15.78 -2.39
N ALA A 17 2.32 16.45 -2.27
CA ALA A 17 1.15 16.21 -3.12
C ALA A 17 1.44 16.51 -4.60
N LYS A 18 2.14 17.61 -4.91
CA LYS A 18 2.59 17.94 -6.28
C LYS A 18 3.53 16.87 -6.84
N LYS A 19 4.53 16.42 -6.06
CA LYS A 19 5.44 15.33 -6.47
C LYS A 19 4.68 14.03 -6.74
N TRP A 20 3.74 13.68 -5.87
CA TRP A 20 2.90 12.49 -6.03
C TRP A 20 2.06 12.57 -7.31
N TYR A 21 1.42 13.72 -7.55
CA TYR A 21 0.66 13.98 -8.77
C TYR A 21 1.53 13.85 -10.03
N GLY A 22 2.70 14.48 -10.05
CA GLY A 22 3.63 14.40 -11.18
C GLY A 22 4.09 12.96 -11.46
N ALA A 23 4.42 12.19 -10.41
CA ALA A 23 4.79 10.79 -10.54
C ALA A 23 3.64 9.92 -11.08
N CYS A 24 2.39 10.22 -10.70
CA CYS A 24 1.20 9.53 -11.19
C CYS A 24 0.88 9.89 -12.66
N MET A 25 1.05 11.15 -13.05
CA MET A 25 0.69 11.62 -14.38
C MET A 25 1.77 11.37 -15.44
N ASN A 26 3.01 11.08 -15.04
CA ASN A 26 4.08 10.68 -15.95
C ASN A 26 3.82 9.29 -16.54
N ARG A 27 3.10 9.26 -17.67
CA ARG A 27 2.74 8.02 -18.38
C ARG A 27 3.96 7.31 -18.94
N GLU A 28 4.91 8.04 -19.54
CA GLU A 28 6.10 7.45 -20.15
C GLU A 28 6.90 6.61 -19.16
N GLU A 29 7.21 7.17 -17.99
CA GLU A 29 7.95 6.43 -16.96
C GLU A 29 7.13 5.30 -16.33
N ARG A 30 5.79 5.36 -16.35
CA ARG A 30 4.93 4.27 -15.89
C ARG A 30 4.92 3.11 -16.90
N GLU A 31 4.70 3.40 -18.17
CA GLU A 31 4.70 2.37 -19.23
C GLU A 31 6.09 1.73 -19.40
N LYS A 32 7.16 2.52 -19.28
CA LYS A 32 8.54 2.03 -19.29
C LYS A 32 8.83 1.06 -18.14
N ARG A 33 8.22 1.29 -16.97
CA ARG A 33 8.32 0.39 -15.80
C ARG A 33 7.49 -0.87 -15.98
N GLY A 34 6.32 -0.77 -16.61
CA GLY A 34 5.39 -1.88 -16.80
C GLY A 34 4.98 -2.50 -15.45
N LEU A 35 4.86 -3.83 -15.44
CA LEU A 35 4.42 -4.59 -14.26
C LEU A 35 5.52 -4.92 -13.26
N ARG A 36 6.79 -4.59 -13.57
CA ARG A 36 7.95 -4.95 -12.72
C ARG A 36 7.80 -4.56 -11.24
N PRO A 37 7.24 -3.39 -10.87
CA PRO A 37 7.05 -3.06 -9.45
C PRO A 37 6.11 -4.04 -8.74
N ILE A 38 5.01 -4.45 -9.39
CA ILE A 38 4.03 -5.38 -8.81
C ILE A 38 4.62 -6.79 -8.77
N GLU A 39 5.29 -7.22 -9.83
CA GLU A 39 6.00 -8.50 -9.89
C GLU A 39 6.99 -8.64 -8.73
N SER A 40 7.81 -7.61 -8.47
CA SER A 40 8.76 -7.59 -7.35
C SER A 40 8.09 -7.67 -5.98
N ILE A 41 6.89 -7.10 -5.83
CA ILE A 41 6.11 -7.20 -4.59
C ILE A 41 5.57 -8.62 -4.42
N LEU A 42 5.00 -9.21 -5.48
CA LEU A 42 4.46 -10.57 -5.45
C LEU A 42 5.55 -11.59 -5.09
N MET A 43 6.75 -11.46 -5.69
CA MET A 43 7.86 -12.38 -5.44
C MET A 43 8.40 -12.33 -4.00
N GLN A 44 8.16 -11.25 -3.23
CA GLN A 44 8.57 -11.18 -1.82
C GLN A 44 7.75 -12.12 -0.90
N THR A 45 6.60 -12.60 -1.37
CA THR A 45 5.65 -13.41 -0.60
C THR A 45 5.35 -14.76 -1.25
N GLY A 46 6.32 -15.32 -1.98
CA GLY A 46 6.14 -16.62 -2.66
C GLY A 46 5.42 -16.55 -4.00
N GLY A 47 5.23 -15.33 -4.55
CA GLY A 47 4.66 -15.12 -5.87
C GLY A 47 3.13 -15.20 -5.92
N TRP A 48 2.59 -15.48 -7.11
CA TRP A 48 1.15 -15.64 -7.31
C TRP A 48 0.90 -16.97 -8.03
N PRO A 49 0.25 -17.96 -7.38
CA PRO A 49 0.12 -19.31 -7.94
C PRO A 49 -0.50 -19.39 -9.35
N MET A 50 -1.33 -18.41 -9.74
CA MET A 50 -1.95 -18.39 -11.07
C MET A 50 -0.95 -18.19 -12.22
N ILE A 51 0.23 -17.62 -11.94
CA ILE A 51 1.26 -17.30 -12.94
C ILE A 51 2.56 -18.10 -12.74
N MET A 52 2.59 -19.00 -11.76
CA MET A 52 3.75 -19.81 -11.41
C MET A 52 3.60 -21.24 -11.90
N ASP A 53 4.72 -21.94 -12.01
CA ASP A 53 4.68 -23.38 -12.25
C ASP A 53 4.11 -24.10 -11.00
N PRO A 54 3.17 -25.05 -11.17
CA PRO A 54 2.60 -25.80 -10.06
C PRO A 54 3.63 -26.53 -9.19
N GLU A 55 4.79 -26.88 -9.73
CA GLU A 55 5.87 -27.55 -9.01
C GLU A 55 6.76 -26.58 -8.23
N GLU A 56 6.76 -25.30 -8.60
CA GLU A 56 7.56 -24.25 -7.95
C GLU A 56 6.82 -23.57 -6.80
N TRP A 57 5.49 -23.52 -6.85
CA TRP A 57 4.69 -22.90 -5.80
C TRP A 57 4.35 -23.89 -4.67
N SER A 58 4.63 -23.52 -3.42
CA SER A 58 4.30 -24.31 -2.24
C SER A 58 3.47 -23.51 -1.24
N ASP A 59 2.40 -24.12 -0.73
CA ASP A 59 1.56 -23.56 0.33
C ASP A 59 2.20 -23.67 1.73
N ASP A 60 3.22 -24.52 1.89
CA ASP A 60 3.97 -24.67 3.13
C ASP A 60 4.91 -23.47 3.41
N ASP A 61 5.24 -22.67 2.39
CA ASP A 61 6.19 -21.57 2.52
C ASP A 61 5.62 -20.35 3.26
N PHE A 62 4.30 -20.13 3.19
CA PHE A 62 3.65 -18.94 3.74
C PHE A 62 2.25 -19.22 4.29
N THR A 63 2.01 -18.81 5.54
CA THR A 63 0.65 -18.74 6.07
C THR A 63 -0.12 -17.56 5.49
N TRP A 64 -1.44 -17.66 5.37
CA TRP A 64 -2.27 -16.53 4.90
C TRP A 64 -2.13 -15.29 5.79
N GLN A 65 -1.87 -15.47 7.10
CA GLN A 65 -1.61 -14.36 8.03
C GLN A 65 -0.29 -13.64 7.71
N SER A 66 0.74 -14.39 7.30
CA SER A 66 2.02 -13.82 6.87
C SER A 66 1.85 -13.01 5.59
N LEU A 67 1.09 -13.53 4.62
CA LEU A 67 0.76 -12.83 3.38
C LEU A 67 0.02 -11.52 3.68
N GLU A 68 -1.05 -11.60 4.47
CA GLU A 68 -1.85 -10.45 4.87
C GLU A 68 -1.00 -9.39 5.59
N ARG A 69 -0.14 -9.80 6.53
CA ARG A 69 0.78 -8.88 7.23
C ARG A 69 1.72 -8.16 6.27
N ASN A 70 2.26 -8.85 5.27
CA ASN A 70 3.14 -8.22 4.29
C ASN A 70 2.41 -7.17 3.46
N TYR A 71 1.21 -7.50 2.96
CA TYR A 71 0.42 -6.56 2.17
C TYR A 71 -0.14 -5.40 3.00
N PHE A 72 -0.48 -5.63 4.27
CA PHE A 72 -0.93 -4.57 5.18
C PHE A 72 0.10 -3.44 5.32
N HIS A 73 1.41 -3.75 5.34
CA HIS A 73 2.45 -2.73 5.38
C HIS A 73 2.53 -1.86 4.12
N ILE A 74 1.99 -2.34 2.99
CA ILE A 74 1.99 -1.64 1.72
C ILE A 74 0.68 -0.89 1.49
N THR A 75 -0.46 -1.53 1.80
CA THR A 75 -1.80 -1.01 1.48
C THR A 75 -2.48 -0.31 2.66
N GLY A 76 -2.03 -0.60 3.89
CA GLY A 76 -2.70 -0.17 5.13
C GLY A 76 -4.05 -0.85 5.37
N GLN A 77 -4.36 -1.91 4.61
CA GLN A 77 -5.65 -2.59 4.65
C GLN A 77 -5.44 -4.10 4.77
N LEU A 78 -6.29 -4.73 5.59
CA LEU A 78 -6.40 -6.17 5.68
C LEU A 78 -7.37 -6.64 4.58
N VAL A 79 -7.03 -7.74 3.91
CA VAL A 79 -7.84 -8.28 2.80
C VAL A 79 -8.91 -9.22 3.34
N PHE A 80 -8.60 -9.95 4.41
CA PHE A 80 -9.49 -10.99 4.96
C PHE A 80 -10.28 -10.52 6.17
N ALA A 81 -9.93 -9.36 6.73
CA ALA A 81 -10.61 -8.75 7.86
C ALA A 81 -10.75 -7.24 7.65
N GLU A 82 -11.75 -6.63 8.26
CA GLU A 82 -11.88 -5.18 8.34
C GLU A 82 -11.74 -4.77 9.81
N VAL A 83 -10.82 -3.86 10.09
CA VAL A 83 -10.59 -3.33 11.43
C VAL A 83 -10.95 -1.87 11.41
N GLU A 84 -12.08 -1.54 12.04
CA GLU A 84 -12.53 -0.17 12.22
C GLU A 84 -12.24 0.28 13.66
N THR A 85 -11.51 1.39 13.80
CA THR A 85 -11.41 2.03 15.10
C THR A 85 -12.65 2.87 15.34
N LYS A 86 -13.38 2.57 16.41
CA LYS A 86 -14.49 3.41 16.88
C LYS A 86 -14.01 4.23 18.07
N TRP A 87 -14.25 5.53 18.02
CA TRP A 87 -14.10 6.38 19.18
C TRP A 87 -15.23 6.04 20.15
N LYS A 88 -14.87 5.71 21.39
CA LYS A 88 -15.84 5.65 22.47
C LYS A 88 -15.89 7.03 23.10
N GLU A 89 -17.03 7.70 23.05
CA GLU A 89 -17.31 8.81 23.97
C GLU A 89 -17.47 8.18 25.37
N GLU A 90 -16.42 8.24 26.19
CA GLU A 90 -16.56 7.93 27.62
C GLU A 90 -17.00 9.19 28.38
N GLU A 91 -17.93 9.00 29.33
CA GLU A 91 -18.59 10.05 30.12
C GLU A 91 -17.62 10.96 30.92
N ASP A 92 -16.32 10.63 30.95
CA ASP A 92 -15.27 11.32 31.71
C ASP A 92 -14.26 12.10 30.82
N GLY A 93 -14.59 12.32 29.55
CA GLY A 93 -13.83 13.23 28.66
C GLY A 93 -12.46 12.70 28.23
N LYS A 94 -12.24 11.38 28.27
CA LYS A 94 -11.06 10.72 27.68
C LYS A 94 -11.48 9.98 26.42
N GLU A 95 -11.02 10.45 25.27
CA GLU A 95 -11.15 9.73 24.02
C GLU A 95 -10.21 8.52 24.04
N GLY A 96 -10.78 7.32 23.91
CA GLY A 96 -10.06 6.07 23.76
C GLY A 96 -10.42 5.38 22.45
N VAL A 97 -9.44 4.71 21.85
CA VAL A 97 -9.65 3.86 20.68
C VAL A 97 -10.16 2.50 21.14
N LEU A 98 -11.36 2.11 20.71
CA LEU A 98 -11.76 0.70 20.72
C LEU A 98 -11.09 0.03 19.51
N VAL A 99 -10.26 -0.97 19.79
CA VAL A 99 -9.67 -1.90 18.81
C VAL A 99 -10.44 -3.20 18.83
#